data_AF-A0A442W5G8-F1
#
_entry.id   AF-A0A442W5G8-F1
#
_cell.length_a   1.000
_cell.length_b   1.000
_cell.length_c   1.000
_cell.angle_alpha   90.00
_cell.angle_beta   90.00
_cell.angle_gamma   90.00
#
_symmetry.space_group_name_H-M   'P 1'
#
loop_
_entity.id
_entity.type
_entity.pdbx_description
1 polymer ?
#
loop_
_entity_poly.entity_id
_entity_poly.type
_entity_poly.pdbx_seq_one_letter_code
_entity_poly.pdbx_strand_id
1 'polypeptide(L)' 'MSAAFHSHIDSELQGLKSAGLYKSERVITSTQSAKIEVGGERVLNFCANNYLG' A
#
# COMPACT_ATOMS: atom_id res chain seq x y z
N MET A 1 18.92 -19.42 2.11
CA MET A 1 19.33 -18.01 1.87
C MET A 1 20.34 -17.61 2.92
N SER A 2 21.36 -16.82 2.56
CA SER A 2 22.41 -16.42 3.50
C SER A 2 21.96 -15.25 4.37
N ALA A 3 22.53 -15.11 5.57
CA ALA A 3 22.28 -13.97 6.46
C ALA A 3 22.62 -12.62 5.78
N ALA A 4 23.66 -12.60 4.93
CA ALA A 4 24.05 -11.42 4.16
C ALA A 4 22.96 -10.95 3.18
N PHE A 5 22.27 -11.89 2.54
CA PHE A 5 21.16 -11.55 1.64
C PHE A 5 19.99 -10.90 2.41
N HIS A 6 19.60 -11.45 3.55
CA HIS A 6 18.54 -10.85 4.38
C HIS A 6 18.91 -9.45 4.88
N SER A 7 20.15 -9.27 5.36
CA SER A 7 20.64 -7.96 5.80
C SER A 7 20.66 -6.92 4.68
N HIS A 8 20.97 -7.33 3.45
CA HIS A 8 20.90 -6.44 2.29
C HIS A 8 19.46 -5.98 2.02
N ILE A 9 18.50 -6.92 2.02
CA ILE A 9 17.08 -6.58 1.82
C ILE A 9 16.57 -5.64 2.92
N ASP A 10 16.93 -5.87 4.18
CA ASP A 10 16.53 -4.99 5.28
C ASP A 10 17.08 -3.56 5.11
N SER A 11 18.33 -3.44 4.62
CA SER A 11 18.95 -2.15 4.31
C SER A 11 18.23 -1.43 3.17
N GLU A 12 17.89 -2.14 2.09
CA GLU A 12 17.12 -1.56 0.97
C GLU A 12 15.74 -1.07 1.42
N LEU A 13 15.05 -1.86 2.26
CA LEU A 13 13.76 -1.48 2.83
C LEU A 13 13.85 -0.24 3.73
N GLN A 14 14.91 -0.13 4.54
CA GLN A 14 15.16 1.06 5.35
C GLN A 14 15.49 2.28 4.48
N GLY A 15 16.25 2.10 3.40
CA GLY A 15 16.53 3.13 2.41
C GLY A 15 15.26 3.68 1.78
N LEU A 16 14.37 2.79 1.31
CA LEU A 16 13.07 3.19 0.74
C LEU A 16 12.19 3.95 1.74
N LYS A 17 12.16 3.53 3.01
CA LYS A 17 11.38 4.21 4.07
C LYS A 17 11.94 5.61 4.33
N SER A 18 13.26 5.74 4.46
CA SER A 18 13.93 7.02 4.72
C SER A 18 13.77 8.00 3.54
N ALA A 19 13.73 7.48 2.31
CA ALA A 19 13.52 8.26 1.10
C ALA A 19 12.04 8.61 0.81
N GLY A 20 11.09 8.10 1.60
CA GLY A 20 9.65 8.28 1.33
C GLY A 20 9.13 7.52 0.09
N LEU A 21 9.89 6.55 -0.40
CA LEU A 21 9.55 5.72 -1.57
C LEU A 21 8.87 4.39 -1.18
N TYR A 22 8.90 4.05 0.11
CA TYR A 22 8.22 2.86 0.61
C TYR A 22 6.70 3.02 0.49
N LYS A 23 6.06 2.08 -0.20
CA LYS A 23 4.60 2.05 -0.36
C LYS A 23 3.98 1.31 0.81
N SER A 24 3.15 2.00 1.58
CA SER A 24 2.29 1.39 2.59
C SER A 24 0.91 1.15 1.99
N GLU A 25 0.40 -0.06 2.16
CA GLU A 25 -0.94 -0.43 1.72
C GLU A 25 -2.01 0.15 2.65
N ARG A 26 -3.19 0.44 2.08
CA ARG A 26 -4.39 0.76 2.85
C ARG A 26 -5.43 -0.32 2.58
N VAL A 27 -5.88 -1.01 3.62
CA VAL A 27 -6.84 -2.11 3.50
C VAL A 27 -8.24 -1.54 3.28
N ILE A 28 -8.89 -1.98 2.19
CA ILE A 28 -10.29 -1.68 1.88
C ILE A 28 -11.15 -2.80 2.48
N THR A 29 -12.16 -2.44 3.28
CA THR A 29 -13.05 -3.39 3.99
C THR A 29 -14.44 -3.51 3.37
N SER A 30 -14.73 -2.71 2.33
CA SER A 30 -15.98 -2.77 1.55
C SER A 30 -15.79 -3.42 0.19
N THR A 31 -16.90 -3.66 -0.54
CA THR A 31 -16.84 -3.92 -1.98
C THR A 31 -16.30 -2.71 -2.74
N GLN A 32 -15.81 -2.94 -3.97
CA GLN A 32 -15.38 -1.86 -4.85
C GLN A 32 -16.56 -0.99 -5.26
N SER A 33 -16.40 0.33 -5.18
CA SER A 33 -17.41 1.32 -5.56
C SER A 33 -16.76 2.71 -5.62
N ALA A 34 -17.49 3.71 -6.12
CA ALA A 34 -17.10 5.11 -5.98
C ALA A 34 -16.95 5.53 -4.50
N LYS A 35 -17.66 4.89 -3.57
CA LYS A 35 -17.54 5.10 -2.11
C LYS A 35 -17.09 3.82 -1.43
N ILE A 36 -15.93 3.85 -0.77
CA ILE A 36 -15.32 2.68 -0.12
C ILE A 36 -15.08 2.92 1.37
N GLU A 37 -14.88 1.83 2.11
CA GLU A 37 -14.40 1.86 3.49
C GLU A 37 -12.91 1.50 3.55
N VAL A 38 -12.10 2.39 4.10
CA VAL A 38 -10.65 2.24 4.22
C VAL A 38 -10.17 2.85 5.53
N GLY A 39 -9.39 2.11 6.32
CA GLY A 39 -8.91 2.59 7.62
C GLY A 39 -10.03 2.96 8.62
N GLY A 40 -11.22 2.36 8.48
CA GLY A 40 -12.38 2.66 9.32
C GLY A 40 -13.18 3.91 8.91
N GLU A 41 -12.81 4.56 7.81
CA GLU A 41 -13.50 5.74 7.29
C GLU A 41 -14.13 5.48 5.92
N ARG A 42 -15.21 6.20 5.61
CA ARG A 42 -15.86 6.18 4.30
C ARG A 42 -15.35 7.31 3.43
N VAL A 43 -14.74 6.98 2.29
CA VAL A 43 -14.11 7.93 1.36
C VAL A 43 -14.56 7.70 -0.07
N LEU A 44 -14.29 8.66 -0.96
CA LEU A 44 -14.47 8.52 -2.40
C LEU A 44 -13.22 7.96 -3.07
N ASN A 45 -13.36 6.94 -3.93
CA ASN A 45 -12.25 6.28 -4.61
C ASN A 45 -12.06 6.81 -6.04
N PHE A 46 -11.04 7.64 -6.25
CA PHE A 46 -10.67 8.19 -7.56
C PHE A 46 -9.42 7.54 -8.17
N CYS A 47 -8.88 6.49 -7.56
CA CYS A 47 -7.70 5.78 -8.05
C CYS A 47 -8.00 4.31 -8.43
N ALA A 48 -9.27 3.98 -8.68
CA ALA A 48 -9.68 2.67 -9.15
C ALA A 48 -9.65 2.58 -10.67
N ASN A 49 -9.45 1.36 -11.17
CA ASN A 49 -9.66 1.02 -12.58
C ASN A 49 -11.11 0.54 -12.87
N ASN A 50 -12.07 0.90 -12.01
CA ASN A 50 -13.46 0.46 -12.08
C ASN A 50 -14.33 1.47 -12.85
N TYR A 51 -14.13 1.56 -14.17
CA TYR A 51 -14.61 2.69 -14.99
C TYR A 51 -16.13 2.77 -15.18
N LEU A 52 -16.83 1.64 -15.23
CA LEU A 52 -18.27 1.59 -15.52
C LEU A 52 -19.12 1.35 -14.26
N GLY A 53 -18.51 1.55 -13.09
CA GLY A 53 -19.01 0.96 -11.84
C GLY A 53 -18.61 -0.50 -11.73
#